data_AF-A0A2K6SG85-F1
#
_entry.id   AF-A0A2K6SG85-F1
#
_cell.length_a   1.000
_cell.length_b   1.000
_cell.length_c   1.000
_cell.angle_alpha   90.00
_cell.angle_beta   90.00
_cell.angle_gamma   90.00
#
_symmetry.space_group_name_H-M   'P 1'
#
loop_
_entity.id
_entity.type
_entity.pdbx_description
1 polymer ?
#
loop_
_entity_poly.entity_id
_entity_poly.type
_entity_poly.pdbx_seq_one_letter_code
_entity_poly.pdbx_strand_id
1 'polypeptide(L)'
;MVKEITYYDEELKKVYRELALKYHPDKNPNGEEKFKQISQAYEVLSDAKKGELYDKEEQVIKEGGAGGGFGSPLDIFDTFFGEGGRMQREWRGKNVVHQLSVTLEDLYNSATRKLALQKNVICDKREGRGGKKGAVECCPNCRGTGMVQQIQSVCMECQGHGEHVSPKDKCKRCSGRQIVEEKKILEVHIDKGMKDGQKITFHKDLFMCMDIQLVEALCGFQKLISTLDSRTIVITSHPGQIVKHGDIKCVPNEGMPIYHRPYEKGRLIIEFKVNFPENGFLSPDKLSLLEKLLPERKEVEETDEVDQIKLVDFDPNQERWCHYNGEACEDNGHHPRGGVHCQTS
;
A
#
# COMPACT_ATOMS: atom_id res chain seq x y z
N MET A 1 -13.59 23.94 -39.77
CA MET A 1 -13.04 25.28 -39.46
C MET A 1 -12.19 25.16 -38.19
N VAL A 2 -10.97 24.62 -38.27
CA VAL A 2 -10.09 24.36 -37.11
C VAL A 2 -8.78 25.16 -37.23
N LYS A 3 -8.79 26.27 -37.97
CA LYS A 3 -7.60 27.07 -38.25
C LYS A 3 -7.54 28.41 -37.49
N GLU A 4 -8.55 28.76 -36.70
CA GLU A 4 -8.57 30.04 -35.97
C GLU A 4 -7.99 29.98 -34.55
N ILE A 5 -7.94 28.81 -33.90
CA ILE A 5 -7.51 28.70 -32.49
C ILE A 5 -5.98 28.71 -32.33
N THR A 6 -5.22 28.22 -33.32
CA THR A 6 -3.75 28.11 -33.21
C THR A 6 -3.02 29.44 -33.43
N TYR A 7 -3.70 30.45 -33.99
CA TYR A 7 -3.10 31.76 -34.30
C TYR A 7 -2.89 32.62 -33.04
N TYR A 8 -3.80 32.52 -32.07
CA TYR A 8 -3.79 33.35 -30.87
C TYR A 8 -2.69 33.02 -29.85
N ASP A 9 -2.32 31.74 -29.68
CA ASP A 9 -1.33 31.32 -28.67
C ASP A 9 0.12 31.73 -29.05
N GLU A 10 0.45 31.70 -30.34
CA GLU A 10 1.74 32.19 -30.88
C GLU A 10 1.91 33.70 -30.69
N GLU A 11 0.85 34.48 -30.92
CA GLU A 11 0.86 35.93 -30.70
C GLU A 11 0.92 36.28 -29.21
N LEU A 12 0.15 35.58 -28.37
CA LEU A 12 0.17 35.75 -26.91
C LEU A 12 1.58 35.52 -26.33
N LYS A 13 2.27 34.47 -26.80
CA LYS A 13 3.67 34.18 -26.42
C LYS A 13 4.64 35.27 -26.87
N LYS A 14 4.46 35.86 -28.04
CA LYS A 14 5.30 36.96 -28.53
C LYS A 14 5.10 38.23 -27.68
N VAL A 15 3.84 38.62 -27.47
CA VAL A 15 3.49 39.80 -26.65
C VAL A 15 3.97 39.64 -25.21
N TYR A 16 3.82 38.44 -24.62
CA TYR A 16 4.34 38.16 -23.29
C TYR A 16 5.87 38.32 -23.22
N ARG A 17 6.63 37.76 -24.18
CA ARG A 17 8.10 37.87 -24.18
C ARG A 17 8.56 39.33 -24.32
N GLU A 18 7.91 40.12 -25.16
CA GLU A 18 8.23 41.54 -25.33
C GLU A 18 7.96 42.34 -24.05
N LEU A 19 6.81 42.12 -23.42
CA LEU A 19 6.42 42.81 -22.18
C LEU A 19 7.25 42.35 -20.97
N ALA A 20 7.53 41.05 -20.86
CA ALA A 20 8.37 40.48 -19.82
C ALA A 20 9.81 41.02 -19.89
N LEU A 21 10.36 41.18 -21.10
CA LEU A 21 11.69 41.81 -21.29
C LEU A 21 11.69 43.30 -20.97
N LYS A 22 10.57 44.00 -21.22
CA LYS A 22 10.44 45.44 -20.98
C LYS A 22 10.27 45.79 -19.49
N TYR A 23 9.60 44.93 -18.74
CA TYR A 23 9.31 45.15 -17.31
C TYR A 23 10.10 44.23 -16.38
N HIS A 24 11.12 43.54 -16.90
CA HIS A 24 11.98 42.70 -16.08
C HIS A 24 12.62 43.52 -14.94
N PRO A 25 12.62 43.03 -13.69
CA PRO A 25 13.14 43.77 -12.53
C PRO A 25 14.60 44.21 -12.70
N ASP A 26 15.43 43.42 -13.40
CA ASP A 26 16.83 43.80 -13.70
C ASP A 26 16.96 45.00 -14.66
N LYS A 27 15.99 45.22 -15.54
CA LYS A 27 16.03 46.31 -16.55
C LYS A 27 15.18 47.50 -16.16
N ASN A 28 14.19 47.29 -15.30
CA ASN A 28 13.29 48.33 -14.82
C ASN A 28 12.96 48.10 -13.33
N PRO A 29 13.70 48.73 -12.40
CA PRO A 29 13.55 48.49 -10.96
C PRO A 29 12.18 48.88 -10.39
N ASN A 30 11.40 49.71 -11.09
CA ASN A 30 10.00 50.04 -10.72
C ASN A 30 8.96 49.25 -11.53
N GLY A 31 9.40 48.26 -12.33
CA GLY A 31 8.54 47.45 -13.20
C GLY A 31 7.93 46.22 -12.54
N GLU A 32 8.27 45.93 -11.29
CA GLU A 32 7.96 44.67 -10.60
C GLU A 32 6.44 44.39 -10.53
N GLU A 33 5.63 45.38 -10.17
CA GLU A 33 4.17 45.21 -10.08
C GLU A 33 3.54 44.90 -11.43
N LYS A 34 4.01 45.56 -12.49
CA LYS A 34 3.52 45.32 -13.86
C LYS A 34 3.97 43.96 -14.36
N PHE A 35 5.20 43.56 -14.04
CA PHE A 35 5.71 42.23 -14.39
C PHE A 35 4.89 41.11 -13.74
N LYS A 36 4.53 41.26 -12.46
CA LYS A 36 3.63 40.32 -11.76
C LYS A 36 2.26 40.22 -12.44
N GLN A 37 1.65 41.35 -12.79
CA GLN A 37 0.35 41.37 -13.48
C GLN A 37 0.41 40.74 -14.88
N ILE A 38 1.47 41.01 -15.65
CA ILE A 38 1.67 40.42 -16.99
C ILE A 38 1.84 38.90 -16.89
N SER A 39 2.55 38.42 -15.87
CA SER A 39 2.79 36.99 -15.66
C SER A 39 1.49 36.27 -15.27
N GLN A 40 0.70 36.87 -14.38
CA GLN A 40 -0.60 36.34 -13.96
C GLN A 40 -1.61 36.32 -15.13
N ALA A 41 -1.66 37.40 -15.92
CA ALA A 41 -2.53 37.46 -17.10
C ALA A 41 -2.16 36.40 -18.15
N TYR A 42 -0.86 36.18 -18.39
CA TYR A 42 -0.42 35.14 -19.33
C TYR A 42 -0.77 33.73 -18.83
N GLU A 43 -0.63 33.44 -17.54
CA GLU A 43 -1.00 32.12 -16.98
C GLU A 43 -2.48 31.80 -17.18
N VAL A 44 -3.36 32.79 -16.98
CA VAL A 44 -4.80 32.63 -17.20
C VAL A 44 -5.13 32.50 -18.69
N LEU A 45 -4.54 33.34 -19.54
CA LEU A 45 -4.83 33.37 -20.99
C LEU A 45 -4.15 32.25 -21.78
N SER A 46 -3.10 31.63 -21.23
CA SER A 46 -2.38 30.53 -21.88
C SER A 46 -3.18 29.22 -21.94
N ASP A 47 -4.12 29.02 -21.03
CA ASP A 47 -5.02 27.86 -21.03
C ASP A 47 -6.43 28.29 -21.44
N ALA A 48 -6.91 27.79 -22.59
CA ALA A 48 -8.24 28.12 -23.11
C ALA A 48 -9.39 27.91 -22.10
N LYS A 49 -9.29 26.88 -21.24
CA LYS A 49 -10.28 26.59 -20.20
C LYS A 49 -10.28 27.62 -19.06
N LYS A 50 -9.12 28.19 -18.74
CA LYS A 50 -8.95 29.18 -17.67
C LYS A 50 -9.40 30.57 -18.11
N GLY A 51 -9.13 30.93 -19.37
CA GLY A 51 -9.69 32.14 -19.99
C GLY A 51 -11.22 32.13 -19.99
N GLU A 52 -11.84 31.03 -20.41
CA GLU A 52 -13.31 30.91 -20.37
C GLU A 52 -13.89 31.01 -18.95
N LEU A 53 -13.18 30.54 -17.91
CA LEU A 53 -13.60 30.67 -16.52
C LEU A 53 -13.53 32.13 -16.05
N TYR A 54 -12.48 32.85 -16.46
CA TYR A 54 -12.32 34.28 -16.19
C TYR A 54 -13.42 35.12 -16.86
N ASP A 55 -13.73 34.82 -18.13
CA ASP A 55 -14.80 35.51 -18.88
C ASP A 55 -16.18 35.25 -18.25
N LYS A 56 -16.42 34.03 -17.75
CA LYS A 56 -17.64 33.66 -17.02
C LYS A 56 -17.72 34.34 -15.66
N GLU A 57 -16.61 34.47 -14.94
CA GLU A 57 -16.59 35.21 -13.66
C GLU A 57 -16.77 36.72 -13.86
N GLU A 58 -16.22 37.31 -14.93
CA GLU A 58 -16.44 38.72 -15.25
C GLU A 58 -17.93 39.01 -15.56
N GLN A 59 -18.61 38.07 -16.22
CA GLN A 59 -20.06 38.12 -16.43
C GLN A 59 -20.84 38.02 -15.11
N VAL A 60 -20.44 37.13 -14.19
CA VAL A 60 -21.08 36.97 -12.86
C VAL A 60 -20.89 38.21 -11.98
N ILE A 61 -19.75 38.89 -12.06
CA ILE A 61 -19.49 40.13 -11.32
C ILE A 61 -20.30 41.30 -11.91
N LYS A 62 -20.50 41.35 -13.23
CA LYS A 62 -21.33 42.37 -13.91
C LYS A 62 -22.84 42.16 -13.73
N GLU A 63 -23.31 40.93 -13.60
CA GLU A 63 -24.76 40.61 -13.55
C GLU A 63 -25.35 40.51 -12.13
N GLY A 64 -24.57 40.79 -11.09
CA GLY A 64 -25.11 41.08 -9.76
C GLY A 64 -25.17 39.87 -8.82
N GLY A 65 -24.27 39.88 -7.84
CA GLY A 65 -24.24 38.93 -6.73
C GLY A 65 -23.74 39.57 -5.45
N ALA A 66 -24.52 40.49 -4.88
CA ALA A 66 -24.30 40.97 -3.52
C ALA A 66 -24.66 39.87 -2.52
N GLY A 67 -23.68 39.34 -1.78
CA GLY A 67 -23.95 38.53 -0.59
C GLY A 67 -22.81 37.64 -0.11
N GLY A 68 -22.01 38.12 0.84
CA GLY A 68 -21.18 37.29 1.72
C GLY A 68 -19.67 37.56 1.59
N GLY A 69 -19.11 38.23 2.59
CA GLY A 69 -17.74 38.74 2.58
C GLY A 69 -16.66 37.70 2.31
N PHE A 70 -15.90 37.97 1.24
CA PHE A 70 -14.52 37.54 1.04
C PHE A 70 -13.79 38.76 0.47
N GLY A 71 -12.77 39.23 1.19
CA GLY A 71 -12.02 40.42 0.80
C GLY A 71 -11.11 40.12 -0.38
N SER A 72 -11.10 41.02 -1.35
CA SER A 72 -10.16 41.11 -2.48
C SER A 72 -10.25 40.01 -3.56
N PRO A 73 -10.37 40.38 -4.85
CA PRO A 73 -10.34 39.44 -5.99
C PRO A 73 -9.10 38.53 -6.06
N LEU A 74 -8.02 38.89 -5.36
CA LEU A 74 -6.81 38.07 -5.23
C LEU A 74 -7.00 36.85 -4.30
N ASP A 75 -7.90 36.91 -3.31
CA ASP A 75 -8.08 35.86 -2.29
C ASP A 75 -8.94 34.68 -2.81
N ILE A 76 -9.80 34.97 -3.79
CA ILE A 76 -10.57 33.98 -4.56
C ILE A 76 -9.64 33.28 -5.57
N PHE A 77 -8.73 34.05 -6.21
CA PHE A 77 -7.73 33.49 -7.11
C PHE A 77 -6.65 32.69 -6.36
N ASP A 78 -6.23 33.07 -5.15
CA ASP A 78 -5.30 32.26 -4.33
C ASP A 78 -5.93 30.97 -3.82
N THR A 79 -7.25 30.93 -3.63
CA THR A 79 -7.98 29.70 -3.28
C THR A 79 -8.10 28.74 -4.48
N PHE A 80 -7.98 29.24 -5.71
CA PHE A 80 -8.19 28.48 -6.96
C PHE A 80 -6.89 28.21 -7.76
N PHE A 81 -5.90 29.10 -7.67
CA PHE A 81 -4.62 29.12 -8.40
C PHE A 81 -3.39 29.18 -7.49
N GLY A 82 -3.56 29.52 -6.21
CA GLY A 82 -2.48 29.47 -5.23
C GLY A 82 -2.06 28.03 -4.95
N GLU A 83 -0.75 27.86 -4.77
CA GLU A 83 0.03 26.67 -4.43
C GLU A 83 -0.43 25.99 -3.13
N GLY A 84 -1.65 25.48 -3.19
CA GLY A 84 -2.44 25.03 -2.05
C GLY A 84 -3.58 24.20 -2.57
N GLY A 85 -3.28 23.35 -3.55
CA GLY A 85 -4.14 22.25 -3.95
C GLY A 85 -4.62 21.57 -2.68
N ARG A 86 -5.86 21.86 -2.29
CA ARG A 86 -6.71 20.90 -1.63
C ARG A 86 -6.94 19.80 -2.65
N MET A 87 -5.87 19.04 -2.91
CA MET A 87 -5.92 17.60 -3.00
C MET A 87 -7.08 17.22 -2.10
N GLN A 88 -8.05 16.49 -2.64
CA GLN A 88 -8.86 15.64 -1.80
C GLN A 88 -7.84 14.86 -0.95
N ARG A 89 -7.50 15.38 0.23
CA ARG A 89 -7.00 14.56 1.31
C ARG A 89 -8.19 13.67 1.52
N GLU A 90 -8.15 12.49 0.89
CA GLU A 90 -8.86 11.35 1.41
C GLU A 90 -8.58 11.41 2.90
N TRP A 91 -9.59 11.80 3.67
CA TRP A 91 -9.49 11.89 5.11
C TRP A 91 -9.23 10.45 5.55
N ARG A 92 -7.95 10.09 5.68
CA ARG A 92 -7.55 8.79 6.23
C ARG A 92 -8.15 8.77 7.63
N GLY A 93 -9.02 7.80 7.88
CA GLY A 93 -9.55 7.58 9.23
C GLY A 93 -8.39 7.46 10.22
N LYS A 94 -8.57 8.01 11.42
CA LYS A 94 -7.58 7.90 12.49
C LYS A 94 -7.32 6.41 12.75
N ASN A 95 -6.05 6.02 12.89
CA ASN A 95 -5.70 4.64 13.23
C ASN A 95 -6.29 4.27 14.59
N VAL A 96 -6.81 3.05 14.71
CA VAL A 96 -7.28 2.49 15.98
C VAL A 96 -6.11 1.73 16.62
N VAL A 97 -5.69 2.15 17.81
CA VAL A 97 -4.62 1.49 18.56
C VAL A 97 -5.26 0.62 19.64
N HIS A 98 -5.01 -0.68 19.59
CA HIS A 98 -5.42 -1.64 20.63
C HIS A 98 -4.20 -2.10 21.42
N GLN A 99 -4.26 -1.94 22.74
CA GLN A 99 -3.26 -2.50 23.64
C GLN A 99 -3.61 -3.95 23.93
N LEU A 100 -2.72 -4.87 23.55
CA LEU A 100 -2.83 -6.29 23.85
C LEU A 100 -1.89 -6.61 25.01
N SER A 101 -2.44 -6.98 26.16
CA SER A 101 -1.63 -7.52 27.25
C SER A 101 -1.20 -8.95 26.90
N VAL A 102 0.05 -9.29 27.20
CA VAL A 102 0.68 -10.58 26.90
C VAL A 102 1.53 -10.98 28.10
N THR A 103 1.60 -12.28 28.42
CA THR A 103 2.46 -12.79 29.51
C THR A 103 3.88 -13.04 29.02
N LEU A 104 4.86 -13.10 29.93
CA LEU A 104 6.25 -13.45 29.57
C LEU A 104 6.34 -14.87 28.98
N GLU A 105 5.47 -15.78 29.41
CA GLU A 105 5.36 -17.15 28.88
C GLU A 105 4.95 -17.15 27.40
N ASP A 106 3.97 -16.33 27.03
CA ASP A 106 3.52 -16.16 25.64
C ASP A 106 4.64 -15.59 24.74
N LEU A 107 5.47 -14.69 25.29
CA LEU A 107 6.63 -14.11 24.60
C LEU A 107 7.80 -15.10 24.45
N TYR A 108 7.90 -16.11 25.32
CA TYR A 108 8.95 -17.12 25.24
C TYR A 108 8.57 -18.27 24.32
N ASN A 109 7.32 -18.74 24.42
CA ASN A 109 6.84 -19.90 23.69
C ASN A 109 6.19 -19.58 22.34
N SER A 110 6.02 -18.30 22.00
CA SER A 110 5.11 -17.77 20.96
C SER A 110 3.65 -18.12 21.23
N ALA A 111 2.75 -17.17 20.98
CA ALA A 111 1.33 -17.34 21.25
C ALA A 111 0.47 -16.65 20.20
N THR A 112 -0.74 -17.16 19.97
CA THR A 112 -1.73 -16.52 19.10
C THR A 112 -2.90 -16.04 19.96
N ARG A 113 -3.14 -14.72 20.01
CA ARG A 113 -4.23 -14.13 20.79
C ARG A 113 -5.34 -13.59 19.87
N LYS A 114 -6.59 -13.84 20.26
CA LYS A 114 -7.78 -13.36 19.55
C LYS A 114 -8.16 -11.97 20.03
N LEU A 115 -8.05 -10.96 19.17
CA LEU A 115 -8.43 -9.58 19.41
C LEU A 115 -9.78 -9.29 18.76
N ALA A 116 -10.81 -9.01 19.57
CA ALA A 116 -12.10 -8.59 19.06
C ALA A 116 -12.12 -7.07 18.80
N LEU A 117 -12.17 -6.69 17.53
CA LEU A 117 -12.34 -5.31 17.10
C LEU A 117 -13.81 -4.98 16.86
N GLN A 118 -14.24 -3.81 17.32
CA GLN A 118 -15.55 -3.24 16.97
C GLN A 118 -15.35 -2.21 15.86
N LYS A 119 -15.99 -2.43 14.71
CA LYS A 119 -15.98 -1.47 13.59
C LYS A 119 -17.40 -1.09 13.20
N ASN A 120 -17.57 0.16 12.79
CA ASN A 120 -18.80 0.62 12.17
C ASN A 120 -18.80 0.21 10.69
N VAL A 121 -19.82 -0.55 10.28
CA VAL A 121 -20.02 -1.01 8.90
C VAL A 121 -21.35 -0.49 8.39
N ILE A 122 -21.43 -0.23 7.09
CA ILE A 122 -22.67 0.21 6.44
C ILE A 122 -23.75 -0.87 6.62
N CYS A 123 -24.97 -0.47 6.94
CA CYS A 123 -26.07 -1.39 7.19
C CYS A 123 -26.48 -2.16 5.92
N ASP A 124 -26.19 -3.45 5.85
CA ASP A 124 -26.51 -4.31 4.68
C ASP A 124 -27.99 -4.30 4.31
N LYS A 125 -28.90 -4.37 5.30
CA LYS A 125 -30.35 -4.52 5.04
C LYS A 125 -30.97 -3.39 4.22
N ARG A 126 -30.37 -2.19 4.23
CA ARG A 126 -30.90 -1.01 3.54
C ARG A 126 -29.82 -0.29 2.70
N GLU A 127 -28.68 -0.94 2.48
CA GLU A 127 -27.53 -0.39 1.73
C GLU A 127 -27.13 1.00 2.23
N GLY A 128 -27.08 1.20 3.55
CA GLY A 128 -26.68 2.48 4.13
C GLY A 128 -27.71 3.61 4.03
N ARG A 129 -28.92 3.41 3.49
CA ARG A 129 -29.96 4.45 3.45
C ARG A 129 -30.61 4.75 4.80
N GLY A 130 -30.49 3.86 5.78
CA GLY A 130 -31.07 4.06 7.12
C GLY A 130 -32.60 3.89 7.20
N GLY A 131 -33.32 3.98 6.07
CA GLY A 131 -34.77 3.79 5.95
C GLY A 131 -35.19 2.87 4.80
N LYS A 132 -36.51 2.71 4.62
CA LYS A 132 -37.08 2.09 3.40
C LYS A 132 -36.74 2.92 2.15
N LYS A 133 -36.73 2.28 0.97
CA LYS A 133 -36.53 2.98 -0.31
C LYS A 133 -37.62 4.05 -0.47
N GLY A 134 -37.22 5.30 -0.67
CA GLY A 134 -38.12 6.45 -0.83
C GLY A 134 -38.64 7.10 0.47
N ALA A 135 -38.23 6.59 1.65
CA ALA A 135 -38.65 7.14 2.95
C ALA A 135 -37.61 8.05 3.62
N VAL A 136 -36.58 8.44 2.85
CA VAL A 136 -35.49 9.30 3.31
C VAL A 136 -35.76 10.69 2.75
N GLU A 137 -35.92 11.66 3.65
CA GLU A 137 -36.23 13.05 3.32
C GLU A 137 -35.09 13.96 3.78
N CYS A 138 -34.93 15.13 3.16
CA CYS A 138 -33.97 16.11 3.65
C CYS A 138 -34.40 16.61 5.03
N CYS A 139 -33.47 16.72 5.97
CA CYS A 139 -33.77 17.24 7.29
C CYS A 139 -34.23 18.71 7.18
N PRO A 140 -35.41 19.07 7.72
CA PRO A 140 -35.96 20.41 7.58
C PRO A 140 -35.13 21.48 8.31
N ASN A 141 -34.47 21.10 9.41
CA ASN A 141 -33.73 22.02 10.26
C ASN A 141 -32.33 22.40 9.70
N CYS A 142 -31.66 21.47 8.99
CA CYS A 142 -30.37 21.75 8.35
C CYS A 142 -30.41 21.76 6.82
N ARG A 143 -31.57 21.49 6.20
CA ARG A 143 -31.74 21.43 4.74
C ARG A 143 -30.69 20.58 4.02
N GLY A 144 -30.32 19.44 4.61
CA GLY A 144 -29.35 18.51 4.03
C GLY A 144 -27.88 18.78 4.39
N THR A 145 -27.54 19.88 5.05
CA THR A 145 -26.12 20.18 5.36
C THR A 145 -25.59 19.44 6.60
N GLY A 146 -26.47 18.87 7.44
CA GLY A 146 -26.08 18.18 8.67
C GLY A 146 -25.60 19.10 9.80
N MET A 147 -25.37 20.38 9.53
CA MET A 147 -24.90 21.38 10.50
C MET A 147 -25.80 22.61 10.50
N VAL A 148 -26.06 23.17 11.68
CA VAL A 148 -26.88 24.37 11.81
C VAL A 148 -25.97 25.60 11.66
N GLN A 149 -26.15 26.35 10.58
CA GLN A 149 -25.24 27.44 10.17
C GLN A 149 -25.07 28.53 11.24
N GLN A 150 -26.08 28.76 12.09
CA GLN A 150 -26.04 29.82 13.10
C GLN A 150 -25.13 29.50 14.30
N ILE A 151 -24.85 28.22 14.58
CA ILE A 151 -24.13 27.79 15.80
C ILE A 151 -22.91 26.90 15.46
N GLN A 152 -22.71 26.52 14.20
CA GLN A 152 -21.71 25.51 13.78
C GLN A 152 -21.76 24.22 14.62
N SER A 153 -22.94 23.86 15.12
CA SER A 153 -23.16 22.61 15.83
C SER A 153 -23.79 21.58 14.91
N VAL A 154 -23.54 20.30 15.21
CA VAL A 154 -24.22 19.20 14.53
C VAL A 154 -25.73 19.35 14.72
N CYS A 155 -26.49 19.21 13.63
CA CYS A 155 -27.94 19.36 13.69
C CYS A 155 -28.54 18.31 14.65
N MET A 156 -29.30 18.75 15.65
CA MET A 156 -29.84 17.88 16.70
C MET A 156 -30.89 16.88 16.16
N GLU A 157 -31.61 17.23 15.08
CA GLU A 157 -32.64 16.37 14.51
C GLU A 157 -32.09 15.23 13.65
N CYS A 158 -31.06 15.51 12.85
CA CYS A 158 -30.43 14.51 11.97
C CYS A 158 -29.07 14.02 12.48
N GLN A 159 -28.60 14.51 13.63
CA GLN A 159 -27.31 14.15 14.24
C GLN A 159 -26.11 14.27 13.29
N GLY A 160 -26.12 15.26 12.39
CA GLY A 160 -25.06 15.41 11.38
C GLY A 160 -25.30 14.72 10.05
N HIS A 161 -26.33 13.88 9.91
CA HIS A 161 -26.58 13.09 8.69
C HIS A 161 -27.22 13.88 7.53
N GLY A 162 -27.82 15.05 7.77
CA GLY A 162 -28.51 15.83 6.73
C GLY A 162 -29.86 15.26 6.29
N GLU A 163 -30.11 13.97 6.54
CA GLU A 163 -31.32 13.25 6.17
C GLU A 163 -32.19 12.92 7.40
N HIS A 164 -33.51 12.92 7.21
CA HIS A 164 -34.52 12.53 8.18
C HIS A 164 -35.29 11.31 7.67
N VAL A 165 -35.49 10.33 8.55
CA VAL A 165 -36.28 9.12 8.26
C VAL A 165 -37.37 9.00 9.32
N SER A 166 -38.61 8.86 8.87
CA SER A 166 -39.77 8.70 9.74
C SER A 166 -39.58 7.51 10.70
N PRO A 167 -40.02 7.57 11.97
CA PRO A 167 -39.86 6.46 12.93
C PRO A 167 -40.42 5.12 12.44
N LYS A 168 -41.45 5.16 11.58
CA LYS A 168 -42.11 3.97 11.02
C LYS A 168 -41.29 3.29 9.92
N ASP A 169 -40.43 4.06 9.25
CA ASP A 169 -39.65 3.59 8.10
C ASP A 169 -38.17 3.40 8.39
N LYS A 170 -37.74 3.69 9.63
CA LYS A 170 -36.39 3.40 10.12
C LYS A 170 -36.05 1.92 9.95
N CYS A 171 -34.83 1.67 9.50
CA CYS A 171 -34.29 0.33 9.44
C CYS A 171 -34.23 -0.27 10.84
N LYS A 172 -34.79 -1.46 11.04
CA LYS A 172 -34.77 -2.15 12.35
C LYS A 172 -33.36 -2.54 12.82
N ARG A 173 -32.37 -2.61 11.92
CA ARG A 173 -30.99 -3.04 12.24
C ARG A 173 -30.07 -1.88 12.63
N CYS A 174 -30.17 -0.73 11.95
CA CYS A 174 -29.35 0.45 12.27
C CYS A 174 -30.15 1.59 12.93
N SER A 175 -31.45 1.43 13.13
CA SER A 175 -32.35 2.43 13.73
C SER A 175 -32.26 3.82 13.09
N GLY A 176 -31.97 3.87 11.78
CA GLY A 176 -31.79 5.12 11.03
C GLY A 176 -30.35 5.65 10.98
N ARG A 177 -29.40 5.09 11.74
CA ARG A 177 -28.00 5.54 11.79
C ARG A 177 -27.17 5.19 10.57
N GLN A 178 -27.73 4.45 9.60
CA GLN A 178 -27.08 4.00 8.37
C GLN A 178 -25.89 3.02 8.55
N ILE A 179 -25.26 3.00 9.73
CA ILE A 179 -24.18 2.11 10.14
C ILE A 179 -24.61 1.15 11.27
N VAL A 180 -23.93 0.01 11.37
CA VAL A 180 -24.10 -1.02 12.40
C VAL A 180 -22.71 -1.39 12.93
N GLU A 181 -22.59 -1.57 14.24
CA GLU A 181 -21.37 -2.08 14.86
C GLU A 181 -21.22 -3.58 14.58
N GLU A 182 -20.11 -3.94 13.95
CA GLU A 182 -19.74 -5.32 13.66
C GLU A 182 -18.49 -5.70 14.48
N LYS A 183 -18.55 -6.84 15.18
CA LYS A 183 -17.42 -7.42 15.91
C LYS A 183 -16.63 -8.33 14.98
N LYS A 184 -15.37 -8.01 14.72
CA LYS A 184 -14.44 -8.87 13.97
C LYS A 184 -13.36 -9.37 14.92
N ILE A 185 -13.18 -10.68 14.97
CA ILE A 185 -12.09 -11.30 15.72
C ILE A 185 -10.87 -11.37 14.79
N LEU A 186 -9.76 -10.78 15.21
CA LEU A 186 -8.46 -10.90 14.57
C LEU A 186 -7.58 -11.84 15.38
N GLU A 187 -6.81 -12.68 14.71
CA GLU A 187 -5.78 -13.49 15.35
C GLU A 187 -4.44 -12.76 15.25
N VAL A 188 -3.88 -12.40 16.40
CA VAL A 188 -2.62 -11.69 16.53
C VAL A 188 -1.56 -12.72 16.94
N HIS A 189 -0.58 -12.95 16.08
CA HIS A 189 0.59 -13.77 16.40
C HIS A 189 1.62 -12.94 17.16
N ILE A 190 2.07 -13.47 18.30
CA ILE A 190 3.09 -12.90 19.15
C ILE A 190 4.34 -13.75 18.98
N ASP A 191 5.36 -13.16 18.34
CA ASP A 191 6.63 -13.83 18.08
C ASP A 191 7.50 -13.88 19.32
N LYS A 192 8.43 -14.85 19.32
CA LYS A 192 9.37 -15.03 20.44
C LYS A 192 10.30 -13.83 20.54
N GLY A 193 10.45 -13.29 21.75
CA GLY A 193 11.36 -12.17 22.00
C GLY A 193 10.87 -10.81 21.51
N MET A 194 9.57 -10.65 21.20
CA MET A 194 8.98 -9.33 21.00
C MET A 194 9.19 -8.44 22.23
N LYS A 195 9.49 -7.16 21.99
CA LYS A 195 9.74 -6.17 23.05
C LYS A 195 8.44 -5.50 23.48
N ASP A 196 8.38 -5.04 24.73
CA ASP A 196 7.28 -4.22 25.21
C ASP A 196 7.15 -2.93 24.36
N GLY A 197 5.92 -2.54 24.04
CA GLY A 197 5.61 -1.41 23.17
C GLY A 197 5.83 -1.64 21.66
N GLN A 198 6.25 -2.83 21.23
CA GLN A 198 6.37 -3.18 19.80
C GLN A 198 5.00 -3.15 19.12
N LYS A 199 4.88 -2.41 18.01
CA LYS A 199 3.62 -2.18 17.30
C LYS A 199 3.47 -3.17 16.14
N ILE A 200 2.40 -3.96 16.17
CA ILE A 200 1.95 -4.74 15.02
C ILE A 200 0.95 -3.89 14.24
N THR A 201 1.33 -3.49 13.02
CA THR A 201 0.45 -2.68 12.14
C THR A 201 -0.25 -3.60 11.15
N PHE A 202 -1.58 -3.70 11.25
CA PHE A 202 -2.37 -4.39 10.24
C PHE A 202 -2.57 -3.46 9.04
N HIS A 203 -1.82 -3.69 7.97
CA HIS A 203 -2.00 -2.99 6.70
C HIS A 203 -3.29 -3.45 6.01
N LYS A 204 -3.77 -2.67 5.02
CA LYS A 204 -4.91 -3.06 4.18
C LYS A 204 -4.64 -4.38 3.44
N ASP A 205 -3.38 -4.69 3.19
CA ASP A 205 -2.96 -5.86 2.44
C ASP A 205 -2.75 -7.06 3.38
N LEU A 206 -3.18 -8.25 2.94
CA LEU A 206 -2.93 -9.53 3.61
C LEU A 206 -1.67 -10.16 3.01
N PHE A 207 -0.87 -10.82 3.84
CA PHE A 207 0.30 -11.58 3.40
C PHE A 207 0.09 -13.06 3.69
N MET A 208 0.46 -13.92 2.76
CA MET A 208 0.49 -15.37 2.96
C MET A 208 1.67 -16.00 2.22
N CYS A 209 2.23 -17.06 2.80
CA CYS A 209 3.15 -17.94 2.09
C CYS A 209 2.35 -19.10 1.48
N MET A 210 2.61 -19.42 0.21
CA MET A 210 2.03 -20.57 -0.47
C MET A 210 3.13 -21.51 -0.93
N ASP A 211 3.04 -22.76 -0.48
CA ASP A 211 3.93 -23.82 -0.95
C ASP A 211 3.42 -24.37 -2.28
N ILE A 212 4.30 -24.43 -3.27
CA ILE A 212 4.04 -25.03 -4.59
C ILE A 212 5.15 -26.02 -4.95
N GLN A 213 4.81 -27.05 -5.72
CA GLN A 213 5.79 -28.02 -6.21
C GLN A 213 6.57 -27.45 -7.40
N LEU A 214 7.77 -28.00 -7.68
CA LEU A 214 8.55 -27.60 -8.86
C LEU A 214 7.78 -27.73 -10.18
N VAL A 215 6.97 -28.79 -10.33
CA VAL A 215 6.12 -28.97 -11.52
C VAL A 215 5.05 -27.87 -11.62
N GLU A 216 4.45 -27.47 -10.50
CA GLU A 216 3.47 -26.38 -10.43
C GLU A 216 4.11 -25.02 -10.77
N ALA A 217 5.36 -24.82 -10.34
CA ALA A 217 6.12 -23.61 -10.60
C ALA A 217 6.49 -23.44 -12.08
N LEU A 218 6.73 -24.54 -12.82
CA LEU A 218 7.14 -24.54 -14.23
C LEU A 218 5.96 -24.67 -15.20
N CYS A 219 5.00 -25.55 -14.88
CA CYS A 219 3.88 -25.91 -15.76
C CYS A 219 2.59 -25.14 -15.44
N GLY A 220 2.60 -24.26 -14.43
CA GLY A 220 1.40 -23.59 -13.93
C GLY A 220 0.62 -24.45 -12.94
N PHE A 221 -0.32 -23.81 -12.23
CA PHE A 221 -1.10 -24.47 -11.19
C PHE A 221 -2.47 -23.81 -11.02
N GLN A 222 -3.38 -24.55 -10.39
CA GLN A 222 -4.64 -24.03 -9.86
C GLN A 222 -4.77 -24.46 -8.40
N LYS A 223 -4.77 -23.51 -7.47
CA LYS A 223 -4.95 -23.78 -6.04
C LYS A 223 -6.14 -23.04 -5.48
N LEU A 224 -6.85 -23.71 -4.57
CA LEU A 224 -7.96 -23.16 -3.82
C LEU A 224 -7.43 -22.50 -2.54
N ILE A 225 -7.79 -21.25 -2.32
CA ILE A 225 -7.49 -20.53 -1.08
C ILE A 225 -8.79 -20.15 -0.39
N SER A 226 -8.91 -20.49 0.88
CA SER A 226 -9.96 -19.98 1.75
C SER A 226 -9.63 -18.57 2.20
N THR A 227 -10.43 -17.59 1.78
CA THR A 227 -10.36 -16.21 2.26
C THR A 227 -10.89 -16.09 3.68
N LEU A 228 -10.60 -14.96 4.34
CA LEU A 228 -11.12 -14.64 5.69
C LEU A 228 -12.65 -14.48 5.74
N ASP A 229 -13.31 -14.32 4.59
CA ASP A 229 -14.78 -14.25 4.49
C ASP A 229 -15.40 -15.64 4.27
N SER A 230 -14.65 -16.72 4.47
CA SER A 230 -15.06 -18.10 4.24
C SER A 230 -15.43 -18.43 2.78
N ARG A 231 -15.04 -17.57 1.82
CA ARG A 231 -15.16 -17.83 0.38
C ARG A 231 -13.89 -18.51 -0.12
N THR A 232 -14.04 -19.50 -0.99
CA THR A 232 -12.92 -20.12 -1.69
C THR A 232 -12.66 -19.41 -3.01
N ILE A 233 -11.42 -18.96 -3.20
CA ILE A 233 -10.95 -18.37 -4.46
C ILE A 233 -9.99 -19.35 -5.15
N VAL A 234 -10.02 -19.40 -6.47
CA VAL A 234 -9.07 -20.17 -7.27
C VAL A 234 -7.96 -19.23 -7.71
N ILE A 235 -6.73 -19.55 -7.35
CA ILE A 235 -5.54 -18.89 -7.90
C ILE A 235 -5.00 -19.74 -9.03
N THR A 236 -4.90 -19.13 -10.21
CA THR A 236 -4.44 -19.78 -11.42
C THR A 236 -3.14 -19.13 -11.89
N SER A 237 -2.10 -19.93 -12.05
CA SER A 237 -0.91 -19.58 -12.83
C SER A 237 -0.97 -20.32 -14.16
N HIS A 238 -0.84 -19.60 -15.27
CA HIS A 238 -0.94 -20.20 -16.59
C HIS A 238 0.35 -20.98 -16.96
N PRO A 239 0.24 -22.10 -17.70
CA PRO A 239 1.40 -22.80 -18.23
C PRO A 239 2.29 -21.86 -19.05
N GLY A 240 3.60 -21.90 -18.82
CA GLY A 240 4.57 -20.99 -19.42
C GLY A 240 4.88 -19.74 -18.58
N GLN A 241 4.11 -19.45 -17.52
CA GLN A 241 4.48 -18.46 -16.51
C GLN A 241 5.26 -19.12 -15.38
N ILE A 242 6.58 -18.93 -15.37
CA ILE A 242 7.46 -19.49 -14.34
C ILE A 242 7.31 -18.71 -13.04
N VAL A 243 7.10 -19.43 -11.94
CA VAL A 243 7.10 -18.87 -10.58
C VAL A 243 8.40 -19.27 -9.89
N LYS A 244 9.17 -18.28 -9.43
CA LYS A 244 10.45 -18.54 -8.73
C LYS A 244 10.22 -18.78 -7.24
N HIS A 245 11.18 -19.43 -6.59
CA HIS A 245 11.20 -19.48 -5.13
C HIS A 245 11.37 -18.06 -4.57
N GLY A 246 10.55 -17.69 -3.59
CA GLY A 246 10.49 -16.34 -3.02
C GLY A 246 9.82 -15.32 -3.94
N ASP A 247 9.22 -15.73 -5.05
CA ASP A 247 8.48 -14.81 -5.93
C ASP A 247 7.23 -14.30 -5.20
N ILE A 248 6.90 -13.03 -5.40
CA ILE A 248 5.79 -12.36 -4.72
C ILE A 248 4.77 -11.93 -5.76
N LYS A 249 3.57 -12.49 -5.70
CA LYS A 249 2.43 -12.05 -6.54
C LYS A 249 1.32 -11.48 -5.68
N CYS A 250 0.44 -10.69 -6.30
CA CYS A 250 -0.69 -10.09 -5.61
C CYS A 250 -2.02 -10.42 -6.28
N VAL A 251 -3.02 -10.71 -5.47
CA VAL A 251 -4.43 -10.80 -5.86
C VAL A 251 -5.12 -9.51 -5.41
N PRO A 252 -5.61 -8.68 -6.33
CA PRO A 252 -6.31 -7.45 -5.97
C PRO A 252 -7.63 -7.77 -5.27
N ASN A 253 -8.07 -6.88 -4.38
CA ASN A 253 -9.36 -6.96 -3.68
C ASN A 253 -9.59 -8.19 -2.79
N GLU A 254 -8.53 -8.91 -2.41
CA GLU A 254 -8.63 -10.04 -1.47
C GLU A 254 -7.91 -9.80 -0.13
N GLY A 255 -7.51 -8.56 0.13
CA GLY A 255 -6.94 -8.11 1.41
C GLY A 255 -7.98 -7.73 2.46
N MET A 256 -7.57 -6.95 3.46
CA MET A 256 -8.46 -6.43 4.49
C MET A 256 -9.41 -5.35 3.93
N PRO A 257 -10.69 -5.32 4.34
CA PRO A 257 -11.62 -4.25 3.97
C PRO A 257 -11.09 -2.86 4.34
N ILE A 258 -11.27 -1.91 3.44
CA ILE A 258 -10.83 -0.53 3.64
C ILE A 258 -11.83 0.18 4.56
N TYR A 259 -11.30 0.92 5.53
CA TYR A 259 -12.11 1.73 6.43
C TYR A 259 -13.02 2.70 5.65
N HIS A 260 -14.30 2.77 6.05
CA HIS A 260 -15.36 3.55 5.39
C HIS A 260 -15.79 3.08 3.98
N ARG A 261 -15.06 2.14 3.37
CA ARG A 261 -15.42 1.54 2.07
C ARG A 261 -15.45 0.02 2.20
N PRO A 262 -16.49 -0.56 2.83
CA PRO A 262 -16.54 -1.98 3.17
C PRO A 262 -16.55 -2.92 1.94
N TYR A 263 -16.94 -2.39 0.78
CA TYR A 263 -16.91 -3.12 -0.50
C TYR A 263 -15.54 -3.07 -1.20
N GLU A 264 -14.64 -2.20 -0.74
CA GLU A 264 -13.25 -2.16 -1.21
C GLU A 264 -12.36 -2.91 -0.22
N LYS A 265 -11.50 -3.77 -0.74
CA LYS A 265 -10.52 -4.54 0.02
C LYS A 265 -9.12 -4.18 -0.45
N GLY A 266 -8.14 -4.35 0.43
CA GLY A 266 -6.73 -4.31 0.03
C GLY A 266 -6.35 -5.51 -0.83
N ARG A 267 -5.06 -5.76 -0.95
CA ARG A 267 -4.50 -6.85 -1.77
C ARG A 267 -4.16 -8.06 -0.92
N LEU A 268 -4.29 -9.25 -1.47
CA LEU A 268 -3.67 -10.44 -0.92
C LEU A 268 -2.32 -10.64 -1.61
N ILE A 269 -1.24 -10.53 -0.86
CA ILE A 269 0.13 -10.70 -1.31
C ILE A 269 0.56 -12.13 -0.95
N ILE A 270 1.05 -12.84 -1.94
CA ILE A 270 1.38 -14.26 -1.85
C ILE A 270 2.85 -14.42 -2.19
N GLU A 271 3.62 -14.89 -1.23
CA GLU A 271 5.00 -15.33 -1.42
C GLU A 271 5.01 -16.82 -1.74
N PHE A 272 5.65 -17.21 -2.84
CA PHE A 272 5.70 -18.61 -3.28
C PHE A 272 6.96 -19.30 -2.78
N LYS A 273 6.76 -20.41 -2.08
CA LYS A 273 7.83 -21.33 -1.68
C LYS A 273 7.79 -22.54 -2.59
N VAL A 274 8.81 -22.66 -3.44
CA VAL A 274 8.93 -23.81 -4.36
C VAL A 274 9.62 -24.96 -3.65
N ASN A 275 8.93 -26.09 -3.54
CA ASN A 275 9.44 -27.33 -2.99
C ASN A 275 10.01 -28.21 -4.10
N PHE A 276 11.29 -28.56 -3.97
CA PHE A 276 11.97 -29.48 -4.87
C PHE A 276 11.70 -30.94 -4.45
N PRO A 277 11.63 -31.89 -5.41
CA PRO A 277 11.51 -33.31 -5.10
C PRO A 277 12.79 -33.83 -4.43
N GLU A 278 12.66 -34.96 -3.74
CA GLU A 278 13.78 -35.63 -3.06
C GLU A 278 14.83 -36.16 -4.04
N ASN A 279 16.07 -36.32 -3.54
CA ASN A 279 17.17 -36.89 -4.30
C ASN A 279 16.82 -38.31 -4.77
N GLY A 280 17.07 -38.62 -6.05
CA GLY A 280 16.74 -39.93 -6.64
C GLY A 280 15.30 -40.10 -7.12
N PHE A 281 14.51 -39.02 -7.19
CA PHE A 281 13.13 -39.05 -7.70
C PHE A 281 12.98 -39.58 -9.15
N LEU A 282 14.02 -39.48 -9.99
CA LEU A 282 14.01 -39.91 -11.40
C LEU A 282 15.08 -40.96 -11.71
N SER A 283 14.73 -41.89 -12.59
CA SER A 283 15.68 -42.85 -13.19
C SER A 283 16.61 -42.14 -14.19
N PRO A 284 17.86 -42.63 -14.39
CA PRO A 284 18.85 -41.97 -15.23
C PRO A 284 18.40 -41.76 -16.68
N ASP A 285 17.63 -42.70 -17.23
CA ASP A 285 17.09 -42.57 -18.60
C ASP A 285 16.16 -41.35 -18.75
N LYS A 286 15.38 -41.04 -17.71
CA LYS A 286 14.47 -39.89 -17.71
C LYS A 286 15.18 -38.56 -17.45
N LEU A 287 16.36 -38.59 -16.80
CA LEU A 287 17.19 -37.40 -16.62
C LEU A 287 17.70 -36.88 -17.98
N SER A 288 18.05 -37.79 -18.90
CA SER A 288 18.45 -37.41 -20.26
C SER A 288 17.33 -36.70 -21.04
N LEU A 289 16.06 -37.03 -20.76
CA LEU A 289 14.90 -36.35 -21.35
C LEU A 289 14.68 -34.98 -20.71
N LEU A 290 14.88 -34.87 -19.40
CA LEU A 290 14.75 -33.60 -18.67
C LEU A 290 15.82 -32.60 -19.11
N GLU A 291 17.05 -33.05 -19.32
CA GLU A 291 18.16 -32.21 -19.77
C GLU A 291 17.89 -31.59 -21.15
N LYS A 292 17.24 -32.33 -22.06
CA LYS A 292 16.82 -31.80 -23.37
C LYS A 292 15.73 -30.73 -23.29
N LEU A 293 14.96 -30.69 -22.20
CA LEU A 293 13.86 -29.72 -22.01
C LEU A 293 14.32 -28.45 -21.29
N LEU A 294 15.49 -28.49 -20.65
CA LEU A 294 16.06 -27.36 -19.92
C LEU A 294 17.11 -26.63 -20.78
N PRO A 295 17.46 -25.37 -20.44
CA PRO A 295 18.51 -24.64 -21.13
C PRO A 295 19.84 -25.40 -21.13
N GLU A 296 20.60 -25.30 -22.22
CA GLU A 296 21.91 -25.95 -22.37
C GLU A 296 22.86 -25.55 -21.24
N ARG A 297 23.58 -26.55 -20.72
CA ARG A 297 24.64 -26.32 -19.74
C ARG A 297 25.77 -25.55 -20.42
N LYS A 298 26.28 -24.52 -19.76
CA LYS A 298 27.52 -23.87 -20.19
C LYS A 298 28.67 -24.84 -19.93
N GLU A 299 29.38 -25.23 -20.99
CA GLU A 299 30.62 -25.99 -20.87
C GLU A 299 31.67 -25.09 -20.20
N VAL A 300 32.29 -25.60 -19.14
CA VAL A 300 33.44 -24.96 -18.51
C VAL A 300 34.67 -25.57 -19.15
N GLU A 301 35.49 -24.75 -19.81
CA GLU A 301 36.78 -25.24 -20.31
C GLU A 301 37.71 -25.50 -19.13
N GLU A 302 38.01 -26.77 -18.91
CA GLU A 302 39.00 -27.22 -17.94
C GLU A 302 40.39 -26.83 -18.46
N THR A 303 41.03 -25.85 -17.83
CA THR A 303 42.45 -25.58 -18.02
C THR A 303 43.25 -26.35 -16.97
N ASP A 304 44.49 -26.74 -17.26
CA ASP A 304 45.34 -27.57 -16.39
C ASP A 304 45.66 -26.95 -15.00
N GLU A 305 45.14 -25.75 -14.71
CA GLU A 305 45.32 -25.01 -13.46
C GLU A 305 44.09 -25.07 -12.52
N VAL A 306 43.03 -25.82 -12.86
CA VAL A 306 41.77 -25.84 -12.10
C VAL A 306 41.62 -27.10 -11.24
N ASP A 307 41.71 -26.95 -9.91
CA ASP A 307 41.48 -28.05 -8.96
C ASP A 307 40.01 -28.48 -8.94
N GLN A 308 39.76 -29.78 -9.18
CA GLN A 308 38.43 -30.37 -9.04
C GLN A 308 38.08 -30.59 -7.57
N ILE A 309 37.25 -29.70 -7.01
CA ILE A 309 36.74 -29.81 -5.63
C ILE A 309 35.32 -30.36 -5.66
N LYS A 310 35.06 -31.42 -4.89
CA LYS A 310 33.72 -31.99 -4.72
C LYS A 310 32.96 -31.20 -3.65
N LEU A 311 31.73 -30.79 -3.97
CA LEU A 311 30.81 -30.23 -2.99
C LEU A 311 30.41 -31.32 -1.99
N VAL A 312 30.46 -30.98 -0.71
CA VAL A 312 29.99 -31.82 0.41
C VAL A 312 28.92 -31.04 1.16
N ASP A 313 27.94 -31.74 1.72
CA ASP A 313 26.90 -31.10 2.52
C ASP A 313 27.54 -30.40 3.73
N PHE A 314 27.14 -29.16 3.98
CA PHE A 314 27.60 -28.38 5.12
C PHE A 314 26.85 -28.81 6.39
N ASP A 315 27.56 -29.40 7.36
CA ASP A 315 27.03 -29.70 8.69
C ASP A 315 27.55 -28.67 9.72
N PRO A 316 26.72 -27.71 10.17
CA PRO A 316 27.13 -26.67 11.12
C PRO A 316 27.59 -27.19 12.49
N ASN A 317 27.34 -28.46 12.83
CA ASN A 317 27.81 -29.06 14.08
C ASN A 317 29.22 -29.67 13.98
N GLN A 318 29.74 -29.90 12.77
CA GLN A 318 31.02 -30.57 12.56
C GLN A 318 32.21 -29.63 12.80
N GLU A 319 32.05 -28.32 12.57
CA GLU A 319 33.11 -27.32 12.79
C GLU A 319 33.32 -26.93 14.26
N ARG A 320 32.33 -27.15 15.13
CA ARG A 320 32.43 -26.78 16.55
C ARG A 320 33.46 -27.61 17.31
N TRP A 321 33.87 -28.75 16.75
CA TRP A 321 34.92 -29.63 17.27
C TRP A 321 36.33 -29.29 16.75
N CYS A 322 36.46 -28.47 15.71
CA CYS A 322 37.77 -28.07 15.16
C CYS A 322 38.41 -26.89 15.91
N HIS A 323 37.63 -26.11 16.67
CA HIS A 323 38.16 -24.99 17.46
C HIS A 323 38.72 -25.38 18.84
N TYR A 324 38.56 -26.63 19.30
CA TYR A 324 39.06 -27.05 20.62
C TYR A 324 40.27 -28.00 20.58
N ASN A 325 40.57 -28.61 19.44
CA ASN A 325 41.77 -29.43 19.26
C ASN A 325 42.55 -28.90 18.05
N GLY A 326 43.23 -27.77 18.23
CA GLY A 326 44.30 -27.37 17.34
C GLY A 326 45.40 -28.42 17.37
N GLU A 327 45.67 -29.02 16.22
CA GLU A 327 46.85 -29.84 15.96
C GLU A 327 48.11 -29.00 16.27
N ALA A 328 48.80 -29.34 17.35
CA ALA A 328 50.20 -28.99 17.50
C ALA A 328 51.00 -30.00 16.64
N CYS A 329 51.17 -29.70 15.36
CA CYS A 329 52.19 -30.33 14.54
C CYS A 329 53.56 -29.80 14.99
N GLU A 330 54.22 -30.49 15.93
CA GLU A 330 55.65 -30.32 16.14
C GLU A 330 56.42 -31.34 15.29
N ASP A 331 56.95 -30.82 14.18
CA ASP A 331 58.08 -31.37 13.44
C ASP A 331 59.30 -31.48 14.36
N ASN A 332 59.85 -32.68 14.54
CA ASN A 332 61.30 -32.93 14.53
C ASN A 332 61.66 -34.42 14.73
N GLY A 333 62.38 -34.96 13.74
CA GLY A 333 63.67 -35.63 13.95
C GLY A 333 63.75 -36.94 14.76
N HIS A 334 64.09 -38.02 14.05
CA HIS A 334 64.68 -39.27 14.53
C HIS A 334 65.55 -39.19 15.81
N HIS A 335 65.29 -40.06 16.80
CA HIS A 335 66.21 -41.11 17.29
C HIS A 335 65.60 -41.93 18.46
N PRO A 336 65.91 -43.25 18.58
CA PRO A 336 65.45 -44.08 19.68
C PRO A 336 66.50 -44.11 20.80
N ARG A 337 66.11 -43.93 22.08
CA ARG A 337 66.86 -44.46 23.23
C ARG A 337 66.16 -44.24 24.58
N GLY A 338 65.99 -45.35 25.29
CA GLY A 338 66.43 -45.50 26.68
C GLY A 338 65.70 -44.70 27.75
N GLY A 339 64.70 -45.33 28.37
CA GLY A 339 64.20 -44.90 29.67
C GLY A 339 65.29 -45.03 30.73
N VAL A 340 65.46 -43.96 31.52
CA VAL A 340 66.17 -44.01 32.81
C VAL A 340 65.28 -43.38 33.87
N HIS A 341 65.03 -44.19 34.89
CA HIS A 341 64.34 -43.88 36.13
C HIS A 341 65.34 -43.23 37.09
N CYS A 342 64.97 -42.13 37.77
CA CYS A 342 65.60 -41.72 39.02
C CYS A 342 64.58 -41.13 39.98
N GLN A 343 64.73 -41.56 41.23
CA GLN A 343 63.95 -41.28 42.43
C GLN A 343 64.42 -39.98 43.12
N THR A 344 63.46 -39.29 43.74
CA THR A 344 63.51 -38.52 45.01
C THR A 344 64.52 -37.38 45.22
N SER A 345 63.99 -36.29 45.78
CA SER A 345 64.28 -35.91 47.17
C SER A 345 63.02 -35.39 47.84
#